data_AF-A0A928QLX5-F1
#
_entry.id   AF-A0A928QLX5-F1
#
_cell.length_a   1.000
_cell.length_b   1.000
_cell.length_c   1.000
_cell.angle_alpha   90.00
_cell.angle_beta   90.00
_cell.angle_gamma   90.00
#
_symmetry.space_group_name_H-M   'P 1'
#
loop_
_entity.id
_entity.type
_entity.pdbx_description
1 polymer ?
#
loop_
_entity_poly.entity_id
_entity_poly.type
_entity_poly.pdbx_seq_one_letter_code
_entity_poly.pdbx_strand_id
1 'polypeptide(L)'
;MFDTFLISFRLRMTYKVNSFLHGLKSLPIIRRLLPASLYDHQGLKAAATIAALLGEFFGMFIWRLVYIGVMIVFPLGLLNDSDSYVPGFFHLLVFLTIIGMVLNNPLFEPTRDKYYAIFLLQMDARRYVVTDYGYYLVKLVIGFLISALLCGFLLGVPVWMCLLVPLFVASGKLTASGWTLRRWKKRGTLISEKIGGAKLVAAAALLLAAYVVPLFAGFLPLPVFFVLLALFLVCGTVSAVYLLRFDSYRKAYKEQFAENPALLGQVNTAAITQETYREKLELDVGESNKTGCAYFHELFVRRHRKLLTRSAKRITAFTAIIAAVLCIAVLLLPTEASAINRLLDTSLPMFLILMYWINRGRGLTEALFFNCDHSMLTYRFFRQPKILLQLFTARLKTLVVINLMPAAVIAAGLPLLLLLSGGTDQPVRYIVLPLSILAMSVFFSVHTLVLYYL
;
A
#
# COMPACT_ATOMS: atom_id res chain seq x y z
N MET A 1 -1.89 -34.98 -2.02
CA MET A 1 -1.73 -33.58 -1.54
C MET A 1 -0.26 -33.17 -1.49
N PHE A 2 0.63 -34.02 -0.96
CA PHE A 2 2.06 -33.73 -0.93
C PHE A 2 2.68 -33.52 -2.33
N ASP A 3 2.35 -34.34 -3.33
CA ASP A 3 2.85 -34.14 -4.70
C ASP A 3 2.36 -32.82 -5.32
N THR A 4 1.10 -32.46 -5.05
CA THR A 4 0.52 -31.18 -5.45
C THR A 4 1.28 -30.01 -4.83
N PHE A 5 1.63 -30.12 -3.56
CA PHE A 5 2.48 -29.15 -2.87
C PHE A 5 3.87 -29.07 -3.53
N LEU A 6 4.55 -30.18 -3.76
CA LEU A 6 5.87 -30.20 -4.40
C LEU A 6 5.86 -29.53 -5.78
N ILE A 7 4.85 -29.84 -6.61
CA ILE A 7 4.70 -29.23 -7.94
C ILE A 7 4.44 -27.72 -7.81
N SER A 8 3.53 -27.30 -6.92
CA SER A 8 3.23 -25.88 -6.68
C SER A 8 4.46 -25.11 -6.16
N PHE A 9 5.24 -25.73 -5.27
CA PHE A 9 6.41 -25.13 -4.67
C PHE A 9 7.53 -24.99 -5.70
N ARG A 10 7.76 -26.02 -6.53
CA ARG A 10 8.70 -25.95 -7.66
C ARG A 10 8.30 -24.83 -8.62
N LEU A 11 7.04 -24.75 -9.01
CA LEU A 11 6.53 -23.68 -9.88
C LEU A 11 6.83 -22.30 -9.30
N ARG A 12 6.48 -22.07 -8.03
CA ARG A 12 6.75 -20.83 -7.31
C ARG A 12 8.24 -20.49 -7.28
N MET A 13 9.09 -21.47 -6.98
CA MET A 13 10.54 -21.28 -6.93
C MET A 13 11.12 -20.96 -8.31
N THR A 14 10.68 -21.65 -9.36
CA THR A 14 11.08 -21.34 -10.74
C THR A 14 10.77 -19.90 -11.11
N TYR A 15 9.58 -19.40 -10.75
CA TYR A 15 9.24 -17.99 -10.98
C TYR A 15 10.11 -17.04 -10.16
N LYS A 16 10.34 -17.31 -8.87
CA LYS A 16 11.22 -16.47 -8.04
C LYS A 16 12.64 -16.40 -8.57
N VAL A 17 13.20 -17.54 -8.97
CA VAL A 17 14.53 -17.64 -9.58
C VAL A 17 14.57 -16.86 -10.89
N ASN A 18 13.59 -17.05 -11.79
CA ASN A 18 13.53 -16.34 -13.06
C ASN A 18 13.36 -14.82 -12.87
N SER A 19 12.52 -14.40 -11.92
CA SER A 19 12.36 -12.99 -11.57
C SER A 19 13.64 -12.38 -10.98
N PHE A 20 14.34 -13.12 -10.13
CA PHE A 20 15.64 -12.70 -9.58
C PHE A 20 16.69 -12.54 -10.69
N LEU A 21 16.82 -13.55 -11.56
CA LEU A 21 17.73 -13.50 -12.72
C LEU A 21 17.41 -12.34 -13.66
N HIS A 22 16.12 -12.12 -13.95
CA HIS A 22 15.66 -10.98 -14.73
C HIS A 22 16.00 -9.64 -14.06
N GLY A 23 15.78 -9.52 -12.75
CA GLY A 23 16.14 -8.35 -11.95
C GLY A 23 17.64 -8.06 -12.00
N LEU A 24 18.47 -9.10 -11.86
CA LEU A 24 19.93 -8.98 -11.95
C LEU A 24 20.37 -8.44 -13.32
N LYS A 25 19.74 -8.90 -14.40
CA LYS A 25 19.99 -8.42 -15.77
C LYS A 25 19.52 -6.98 -16.02
N SER A 26 18.54 -6.49 -15.25
CA SER A 26 18.04 -5.13 -15.39
C SER A 26 18.97 -4.05 -14.82
N LEU A 27 19.95 -4.45 -13.99
CA LEU A 27 20.94 -3.54 -13.42
C LEU A 27 21.98 -3.14 -14.50
N PRO A 28 22.17 -1.84 -14.78
CA PRO A 28 22.93 -1.36 -15.95
C PRO A 28 24.41 -1.75 -15.91
N ILE A 29 25.02 -1.89 -14.72
CA ILE A 29 26.42 -2.30 -14.52
C ILE A 29 26.58 -3.79 -14.80
N ILE A 30 25.68 -4.60 -14.24
CA ILE A 30 25.69 -6.06 -14.36
C ILE A 30 25.30 -6.51 -15.77
N ARG A 31 24.44 -5.75 -16.44
CA ARG A 31 24.04 -5.98 -17.84
C ARG A 31 25.22 -5.93 -18.82
N ARG A 32 26.27 -5.16 -18.53
CA ARG A 32 27.49 -5.08 -19.37
C ARG A 32 28.45 -6.25 -19.13
N LEU A 33 28.36 -6.89 -17.96
CA LEU A 33 29.23 -8.01 -17.55
C LEU A 33 28.62 -9.39 -17.84
N LEU A 34 27.29 -9.50 -18.02
CA LEU A 34 26.60 -10.78 -18.12
C LEU A 34 26.03 -11.05 -19.54
N PRO A 35 26.53 -12.07 -20.26
CA PRO A 35 26.04 -12.47 -21.59
C PRO A 35 24.64 -13.14 -21.53
N ALA A 36 23.99 -13.28 -22.70
CA ALA A 36 22.66 -13.89 -22.81
C ALA A 36 22.61 -15.40 -22.49
N SER A 37 23.76 -16.09 -22.52
CA SER A 37 23.95 -17.51 -22.19
C SER A 37 23.75 -17.86 -20.71
N LEU A 38 23.48 -16.85 -19.87
CA LEU A 38 23.33 -16.99 -18.42
C LEU A 38 22.14 -17.87 -18.00
N TYR A 39 21.10 -17.97 -18.82
CA TYR A 39 19.98 -18.87 -18.58
C TYR A 39 20.36 -20.36 -18.75
N ASP A 40 21.54 -20.68 -19.30
CA ASP A 40 22.02 -22.07 -19.42
C ASP A 40 23.00 -22.46 -18.32
N HIS A 41 23.61 -21.49 -17.62
CA HIS A 41 24.66 -21.78 -16.65
C HIS A 41 24.10 -22.43 -15.37
N GLN A 42 24.38 -23.73 -15.20
CA GLN A 42 23.86 -24.54 -14.08
C GLN A 42 24.25 -23.97 -12.70
N GLY A 43 25.47 -23.45 -12.55
CA GLY A 43 25.94 -22.86 -11.29
C GLY A 43 25.18 -21.60 -10.87
N LEU A 44 24.75 -20.77 -11.83
CA LEU A 44 23.98 -19.57 -11.50
C LEU A 44 22.54 -19.92 -11.15
N LYS A 45 21.94 -20.90 -11.84
CA LYS A 45 20.63 -21.45 -11.44
C LYS A 45 20.67 -22.00 -10.03
N ALA A 46 21.74 -22.71 -9.65
CA ALA A 46 21.93 -23.20 -8.29
C ALA A 46 22.03 -22.05 -7.28
N ALA A 47 22.87 -21.04 -7.54
CA ALA A 47 23.01 -19.88 -6.67
C ALA A 47 21.70 -19.07 -6.52
N ALA A 48 20.98 -18.83 -7.62
CA ALA A 48 19.68 -18.15 -7.60
C ALA A 48 18.62 -18.97 -6.87
N THR A 49 18.67 -20.30 -6.96
CA THR A 49 17.77 -21.20 -6.20
C THR A 49 18.08 -21.13 -4.71
N ILE A 50 19.35 -21.17 -4.31
CA ILE A 50 19.77 -21.00 -2.91
C ILE A 50 19.32 -19.63 -2.39
N ALA A 51 19.55 -18.55 -3.16
CA ALA A 51 19.12 -17.21 -2.78
C ALA A 51 17.58 -17.11 -2.64
N ALA A 52 16.82 -17.73 -3.55
CA ALA A 52 15.36 -17.77 -3.47
C ALA A 52 14.87 -18.56 -2.24
N LEU A 53 15.54 -19.66 -1.90
CA LEU A 53 15.24 -20.46 -0.70
C LEU A 53 15.58 -19.70 0.59
N LEU A 54 16.74 -19.05 0.65
CA LEU A 54 17.12 -18.19 1.77
C LEU A 54 16.13 -17.02 1.91
N GLY A 55 15.78 -16.37 0.81
CA GLY A 55 14.77 -15.31 0.79
C GLY A 55 13.40 -15.79 1.24
N GLU A 56 12.99 -17.00 0.87
CA GLU A 56 11.77 -17.64 1.38
C GLU A 56 11.87 -17.87 2.89
N PHE A 57 12.99 -18.41 3.38
CA PHE A 57 13.23 -18.74 4.77
C PHE A 57 13.26 -17.49 5.68
N PHE A 58 14.14 -16.54 5.39
CA PHE A 58 14.23 -15.27 6.12
C PHE A 58 12.95 -14.46 5.98
N GLY A 59 12.33 -14.49 4.81
CA GLY A 59 11.03 -13.87 4.56
C GLY A 59 9.90 -14.43 5.44
N MET A 60 10.03 -15.63 6.01
CA MET A 60 9.02 -16.19 6.92
C MET A 60 8.87 -15.37 8.20
N PHE A 61 9.98 -14.88 8.78
CA PHE A 61 9.95 -14.22 10.10
C PHE A 61 10.39 -12.75 10.09
N ILE A 62 11.28 -12.30 9.19
CA ILE A 62 11.78 -10.91 9.20
C ILE A 62 10.63 -9.90 9.16
N TRP A 63 9.69 -10.04 8.22
CA TRP A 63 8.57 -9.10 8.12
C TRP A 63 7.63 -9.13 9.33
N ARG A 64 7.52 -10.28 10.01
CA ARG A 64 6.68 -10.42 11.21
C ARG A 64 7.39 -9.82 12.41
N LEU A 65 8.71 -9.93 12.45
CA LEU A 65 9.56 -9.31 13.47
C LEU A 65 9.51 -7.79 13.36
N VAL A 66 9.68 -7.26 12.15
CA VAL A 66 9.51 -5.81 11.89
C VAL A 66 8.10 -5.37 12.25
N TYR A 67 7.08 -6.16 11.90
CA TYR A 67 5.69 -5.84 12.21
C TYR A 67 5.44 -5.77 13.73
N ILE A 68 5.78 -6.80 14.51
CA ILE A 68 5.61 -6.78 15.97
C ILE A 68 6.50 -5.70 16.60
N GLY A 69 7.75 -5.57 16.14
CA GLY A 69 8.69 -4.58 16.63
C GLY A 69 8.18 -3.14 16.47
N VAL A 70 7.70 -2.78 15.28
CA VAL A 70 7.25 -1.41 14.98
C VAL A 70 5.84 -1.14 15.47
N MET A 71 4.91 -2.09 15.35
CA MET A 71 3.49 -1.86 15.66
C MET A 71 3.12 -2.16 17.11
N ILE A 72 3.92 -2.94 17.83
CA ILE A 72 3.63 -3.35 19.21
C ILE A 72 4.74 -2.90 20.16
N VAL A 73 5.98 -3.35 19.94
CA VAL A 73 7.09 -3.07 20.88
C VAL A 73 7.41 -1.58 20.94
N PHE A 74 7.51 -0.91 19.78
CA PHE A 74 7.85 0.51 19.73
C PHE A 74 6.81 1.40 20.45
N PRO A 75 5.50 1.30 20.18
CA PRO A 75 4.48 2.08 20.90
C PRO A 75 4.44 1.80 22.40
N LEU A 76 4.60 0.54 22.83
CA LEU A 76 4.62 0.20 24.25
C LEU A 76 5.89 0.72 24.94
N GLY A 77 7.03 0.67 24.25
CA GLY A 77 8.29 1.24 24.73
C GLY A 77 8.23 2.76 24.90
N LEU A 78 7.38 3.48 24.17
CA LEU A 78 7.16 4.93 24.38
C LEU A 78 6.41 5.24 25.67
N LEU A 79 5.60 4.32 26.17
CA LEU A 79 4.82 4.52 27.41
C LEU A 79 5.69 4.41 28.67
N ASN A 80 6.86 3.74 28.59
CA ASN A 80 7.81 3.55 29.69
C ASN A 80 7.17 3.02 31.00
N ASP A 81 6.10 2.24 30.89
CA ASP A 81 5.39 1.64 32.02
C ASP A 81 5.37 0.11 31.89
N SER A 82 6.16 -0.56 32.74
CA SER A 82 6.36 -2.00 32.70
C SER A 82 5.10 -2.80 32.98
N ASP A 83 4.20 -2.30 33.83
CA ASP A 83 2.96 -3.00 34.20
C ASP A 83 1.98 -3.04 33.03
N SER A 84 2.09 -2.05 32.14
CA SER A 84 1.29 -1.91 30.93
C SER A 84 1.76 -2.78 29.75
N TYR A 85 2.96 -3.37 29.80
CA TYR A 85 3.53 -4.09 28.65
C TYR A 85 2.74 -5.35 28.27
N VAL A 86 2.38 -6.19 29.24
CA VAL A 86 1.65 -7.44 28.95
C VAL A 86 0.22 -7.16 28.49
N PRO A 87 -0.60 -6.34 29.20
CA PRO A 87 -1.94 -5.99 28.73
C PRO A 87 -1.91 -5.24 27.39
N GLY A 88 -0.96 -4.32 27.22
CA GLY A 88 -0.79 -3.55 25.98
C GLY A 88 -0.40 -4.40 24.78
N PHE A 89 0.46 -5.41 24.98
CA PHE A 89 0.84 -6.33 23.91
C PHE A 89 -0.37 -7.06 23.35
N PHE A 90 -1.23 -7.62 24.21
CA PHE A 90 -2.42 -8.36 23.79
C PHE A 90 -3.54 -7.45 23.28
N HIS A 91 -3.70 -6.24 23.85
CA HIS A 91 -4.61 -5.23 23.32
C HIS A 91 -4.28 -4.90 21.86
N LEU A 92 -3.03 -4.50 21.59
CA LEU A 92 -2.59 -4.17 20.24
C LEU A 92 -2.69 -5.37 19.30
N LEU A 93 -2.28 -6.56 19.76
CA LEU A 93 -2.37 -7.79 18.97
C LEU A 93 -3.80 -8.10 18.52
N VAL A 94 -4.81 -7.93 19.39
CA VAL A 94 -6.22 -8.18 19.06
C VAL A 94 -6.68 -7.31 17.90
N PHE A 95 -6.56 -5.99 18.02
CA PHE A 95 -7.04 -5.06 17.00
C PHE A 95 -6.27 -5.22 15.68
N LEU A 96 -4.95 -5.35 15.77
CA LEU A 96 -4.09 -5.55 14.61
C LEU A 96 -4.37 -6.87 13.89
N THR A 97 -4.70 -7.94 14.61
CA THR A 97 -5.12 -9.22 14.02
C THR A 97 -6.45 -9.08 13.30
N ILE A 98 -7.45 -8.41 13.90
CA ILE A 98 -8.76 -8.17 13.28
C ILE A 98 -8.61 -7.36 11.98
N ILE A 99 -7.80 -6.30 12.00
CA ILE A 99 -7.47 -5.53 10.78
C ILE A 99 -6.82 -6.45 9.74
N GLY A 100 -5.82 -7.23 10.16
CA GLY A 100 -5.10 -8.16 9.30
C GLY A 100 -6.00 -9.24 8.70
N MET A 101 -7.04 -9.69 9.40
CA MET A 101 -8.03 -10.64 8.90
C MET A 101 -8.85 -10.09 7.72
N VAL A 102 -9.21 -8.80 7.78
CA VAL A 102 -10.05 -8.15 6.76
C VAL A 102 -9.23 -7.72 5.54
N LEU A 103 -8.01 -7.23 5.77
CA LEU A 103 -7.21 -6.59 4.71
C LEU A 103 -6.21 -7.52 4.03
N ASN A 104 -5.74 -8.58 4.69
CA ASN A 104 -4.61 -9.37 4.21
C ASN A 104 -4.93 -10.87 4.26
N ASN A 105 -5.63 -11.40 3.26
CA ASN A 105 -5.88 -12.84 3.18
C ASN A 105 -5.55 -13.39 1.79
N PRO A 106 -4.46 -14.17 1.65
CA PRO A 106 -3.97 -14.58 0.35
C PRO A 106 -4.79 -15.70 -0.31
N LEU A 107 -5.86 -16.19 0.34
CA LEU A 107 -6.64 -17.34 -0.16
C LEU A 107 -7.13 -17.17 -1.59
N PHE A 108 -7.48 -15.94 -2.00
CA PHE A 108 -7.94 -15.60 -3.35
C PHE A 108 -7.10 -14.53 -4.04
N GLU A 109 -5.85 -14.33 -3.59
CA GLU A 109 -4.94 -13.39 -4.23
C GLU A 109 -4.63 -13.85 -5.67
N PRO A 110 -4.92 -13.03 -6.70
CA PRO A 110 -4.74 -13.42 -8.09
C PRO A 110 -3.27 -13.25 -8.48
N THR A 111 -2.49 -14.31 -8.28
CA THR A 111 -1.08 -14.34 -8.68
C THR A 111 -0.88 -15.18 -9.94
N ARG A 112 0.17 -14.87 -10.71
CA ARG A 112 0.46 -15.57 -11.98
C ARG A 112 0.66 -17.07 -11.76
N ASP A 113 1.43 -17.47 -10.75
CA ASP A 113 1.68 -18.87 -10.40
C ASP A 113 0.38 -19.66 -10.19
N LYS A 114 -0.61 -19.08 -9.49
CA LYS A 114 -1.93 -19.70 -9.30
C LYS A 114 -2.72 -19.80 -10.60
N TYR A 115 -2.65 -18.80 -11.48
CA TYR A 115 -3.29 -18.86 -12.79
C TYR A 115 -2.72 -20.01 -13.63
N TYR A 116 -1.39 -20.09 -13.73
CA TYR A 116 -0.70 -21.16 -14.45
C TYR A 116 -1.06 -22.54 -13.88
N ALA A 117 -1.00 -22.71 -12.55
CA ALA A 117 -1.32 -23.98 -11.92
C ALA A 117 -2.77 -24.44 -12.16
N ILE A 118 -3.76 -23.57 -11.92
CA ILE A 118 -5.17 -23.94 -11.93
C ILE A 118 -5.75 -23.99 -13.36
N PHE A 119 -5.37 -23.05 -14.23
CA PHE A 119 -5.99 -22.90 -15.55
C PHE A 119 -5.14 -23.45 -16.69
N LEU A 120 -3.82 -23.26 -16.70
CA LEU A 120 -2.98 -23.74 -17.80
C LEU A 120 -2.52 -25.18 -17.60
N LEU A 121 -2.03 -25.50 -16.41
CA LEU A 121 -1.61 -26.86 -16.03
C LEU A 121 -2.77 -27.75 -15.56
N GLN A 122 -3.99 -27.19 -15.49
CA GLN A 122 -5.22 -27.91 -15.13
C GLN A 122 -5.10 -28.72 -13.83
N MET A 123 -4.32 -28.22 -12.85
CA MET A 123 -4.22 -28.86 -11.55
C MET A 123 -5.59 -28.83 -10.83
N ASP A 124 -5.85 -29.85 -10.02
CA ASP A 124 -7.02 -29.86 -9.13
C ASP A 124 -6.98 -28.63 -8.20
N ALA A 125 -7.92 -27.70 -8.44
CA ALA A 125 -7.99 -26.42 -7.74
C ALA A 125 -8.17 -26.59 -6.23
N ARG A 126 -8.93 -27.59 -5.78
CA ARG A 126 -9.15 -27.84 -4.35
C ARG A 126 -7.86 -28.28 -3.70
N ARG A 127 -7.20 -29.29 -4.27
CA ARG A 127 -5.92 -29.78 -3.75
C ARG A 127 -4.88 -28.67 -3.73
N TYR A 128 -4.75 -27.92 -4.82
CA TYR A 128 -3.80 -26.82 -4.93
C TYR A 128 -4.03 -25.73 -3.88
N VAL A 129 -5.26 -25.21 -3.76
CA VAL A 129 -5.58 -24.12 -2.82
C VAL A 129 -5.39 -24.54 -1.37
N VAL A 130 -5.82 -25.77 -1.02
CA VAL A 130 -5.61 -26.30 0.33
C VAL A 130 -4.13 -26.42 0.66
N THR A 131 -3.31 -26.93 -0.27
CA THR A 131 -1.87 -27.07 -0.04
C THR A 131 -1.14 -25.74 0.03
N ASP A 132 -1.48 -24.80 -0.85
CA ASP A 132 -0.84 -23.48 -0.87
C ASP A 132 -1.22 -22.66 0.38
N TYR A 133 -2.51 -22.69 0.76
CA TYR A 133 -2.97 -22.00 1.96
C TYR A 133 -2.44 -22.65 3.24
N GLY A 134 -2.34 -23.99 3.28
CA GLY A 134 -1.69 -24.71 4.38
C GLY A 134 -0.22 -24.30 4.54
N TYR A 135 0.53 -24.21 3.44
CA TYR A 135 1.90 -23.73 3.45
C TYR A 135 2.00 -22.27 3.95
N TYR A 136 1.08 -21.39 3.53
CA TYR A 136 0.98 -20.04 4.06
C TYR A 136 0.76 -20.03 5.58
N LEU A 137 -0.16 -20.86 6.11
CA LEU A 137 -0.43 -20.94 7.54
C LEU A 137 0.77 -21.45 8.34
N VAL A 138 1.50 -22.45 7.83
CA VAL A 138 2.74 -22.94 8.47
C VAL A 138 3.77 -21.82 8.58
N LYS A 139 4.03 -21.10 7.48
CA LYS A 139 4.94 -19.93 7.49
C LYS A 139 4.47 -18.84 8.45
N LEU A 140 3.16 -18.61 8.50
CA LEU A 140 2.57 -17.64 9.41
C LEU A 140 2.82 -18.04 10.87
N VAL A 141 2.54 -19.29 11.23
CA VAL A 141 2.75 -19.82 12.59
C VAL A 141 4.21 -19.72 12.99
N ILE A 142 5.14 -20.20 12.15
CA ILE A 142 6.58 -20.13 12.45
C ILE A 142 7.05 -18.68 12.59
N GLY A 143 6.65 -17.83 11.64
CA GLY A 143 7.04 -16.41 11.64
C GLY A 143 6.57 -15.68 12.88
N PHE A 144 5.27 -15.78 13.22
CA PHE A 144 4.72 -15.15 14.41
C PHE A 144 5.24 -15.76 15.71
N LEU A 145 5.51 -17.06 15.76
CA LEU A 145 6.11 -17.71 16.93
C LEU A 145 7.49 -17.13 17.24
N ILE A 146 8.39 -17.10 16.25
CA ILE A 146 9.75 -16.56 16.42
C ILE A 146 9.69 -15.08 16.81
N SER A 147 8.87 -14.29 16.11
CA SER A 147 8.72 -12.86 16.40
C SER A 147 8.11 -12.60 17.77
N ALA A 148 7.11 -13.36 18.19
CA ALA A 148 6.49 -13.21 19.51
C ALA A 148 7.43 -13.62 20.64
N LEU A 149 8.25 -14.67 20.47
CA LEU A 149 9.24 -15.05 21.47
C LEU A 149 10.33 -13.98 21.63
N LEU A 150 10.88 -13.48 20.52
CA LEU A 150 11.92 -12.46 20.54
C LEU A 150 11.41 -11.12 21.10
N CYS A 151 10.29 -10.62 20.57
CA CYS A 151 9.71 -9.34 21.01
C CYS A 151 9.04 -9.43 22.38
N GLY A 152 8.40 -10.56 22.70
CA GLY A 152 7.77 -10.78 23.99
C GLY A 152 8.79 -10.87 25.13
N PHE A 153 9.96 -11.46 24.88
CA PHE A 153 11.06 -11.47 25.84
C PHE A 153 11.52 -10.05 26.21
N LEU A 154 11.61 -9.13 25.23
CA LEU A 154 11.98 -7.73 25.48
C LEU A 154 10.98 -6.98 26.37
N LEU A 155 9.72 -7.39 26.36
CA LEU A 155 8.62 -6.77 27.09
C LEU A 155 8.24 -7.53 28.38
N GLY A 156 8.99 -8.58 28.75
CA GLY A 156 8.68 -9.41 29.93
C GLY A 156 7.42 -10.27 29.79
N VAL A 157 6.93 -10.50 28.56
CA VAL A 157 5.75 -11.34 28.32
C VAL A 157 6.08 -12.81 28.62
N PRO A 158 5.27 -13.52 29.43
CA PRO A 158 5.49 -14.93 29.72
C PRO A 158 5.51 -15.78 28.45
N VAL A 159 6.46 -16.72 28.37
CA VAL A 159 6.68 -17.58 27.19
C VAL A 159 5.40 -18.30 26.76
N TRP A 160 4.62 -18.80 27.71
CA TRP A 160 3.37 -19.51 27.41
C TRP A 160 2.33 -18.62 26.72
N MET A 161 2.29 -17.31 27.02
CA MET A 161 1.42 -16.36 26.33
C MET A 161 1.93 -16.06 24.92
N CYS A 162 3.25 -16.03 24.72
CA CYS A 162 3.85 -15.89 23.38
C CYS A 162 3.49 -17.08 22.46
N LEU A 163 3.36 -18.30 23.01
CA LEU A 163 2.90 -19.47 22.25
C LEU A 163 1.45 -19.35 21.75
N LEU A 164 0.62 -18.54 22.41
CA LEU A 164 -0.78 -18.33 22.00
C LEU A 164 -0.90 -17.36 20.82
N VAL A 165 0.08 -16.49 20.60
CA VAL A 165 0.09 -15.49 19.51
C VAL A 165 -0.10 -16.14 18.12
N PRO A 166 0.72 -17.11 17.69
CA PRO A 166 0.56 -17.72 16.38
C PRO A 166 -0.78 -18.46 16.24
N LEU A 167 -1.29 -19.07 17.32
CA LEU A 167 -2.59 -19.74 17.33
C LEU A 167 -3.74 -18.75 17.11
N PHE A 168 -3.68 -17.61 17.80
CA PHE A 168 -4.65 -16.52 17.65
C PHE A 168 -4.67 -15.98 16.20
N VAL A 169 -3.50 -15.64 15.67
CA VAL A 169 -3.41 -15.05 14.32
C VAL A 169 -3.81 -16.08 13.25
N ALA A 170 -3.36 -17.34 13.36
CA ALA A 170 -3.71 -18.39 12.39
C ALA A 170 -5.21 -18.71 12.40
N SER A 171 -5.81 -18.82 13.59
CA SER A 171 -7.25 -19.06 13.73
C SER A 171 -8.07 -17.88 13.20
N GLY A 172 -7.65 -16.63 13.47
CA GLY A 172 -8.20 -15.43 12.85
C GLY A 172 -8.17 -15.48 11.32
N LYS A 173 -7.03 -15.82 10.70
CA LYS A 173 -6.95 -15.96 9.23
C LYS A 173 -7.88 -17.03 8.68
N LEU A 174 -7.94 -18.19 9.36
CA LEU A 174 -8.85 -19.28 8.99
C LEU A 174 -10.31 -18.85 9.06
N THR A 175 -10.73 -18.13 10.10
CA THR A 175 -12.11 -17.63 10.20
C THR A 175 -12.46 -16.65 9.09
N ALA A 176 -11.57 -15.72 8.77
CA ALA A 176 -11.76 -14.78 7.67
C ALA A 176 -11.89 -15.49 6.32
N SER A 177 -11.06 -16.50 6.08
CA SER A 177 -11.12 -17.37 4.90
C SER A 177 -12.44 -18.13 4.79
N GLY A 178 -12.86 -18.78 5.88
CA GLY A 178 -14.13 -19.51 5.93
C GLY A 178 -15.33 -18.60 5.71
N TRP A 179 -15.32 -17.40 6.31
CA TRP A 179 -16.35 -16.40 6.10
C TRP A 179 -16.43 -15.93 4.64
N THR A 180 -15.26 -15.70 4.01
CA THR A 180 -15.17 -15.27 2.60
C THR A 180 -15.76 -16.33 1.67
N LEU A 181 -15.39 -17.60 1.86
CA LEU A 181 -15.92 -18.72 1.09
C LEU A 181 -17.44 -18.91 1.29
N ARG A 182 -17.93 -18.78 2.52
CA ARG A 182 -19.37 -18.88 2.82
C ARG A 182 -20.16 -17.74 2.17
N ARG A 183 -19.62 -16.51 2.24
CA ARG A 183 -20.23 -15.33 1.63
C ARG A 183 -20.30 -15.48 0.11
N TRP A 184 -19.21 -15.93 -0.52
CA TRP A 184 -19.19 -16.21 -1.96
C TRP A 184 -20.26 -17.23 -2.35
N LYS A 185 -20.33 -18.36 -1.63
CA LYS A 185 -21.34 -19.40 -1.93
C LYS A 185 -22.79 -18.89 -1.80
N LYS A 186 -23.07 -18.00 -0.85
CA LYS A 186 -24.42 -17.47 -0.59
C LYS A 186 -24.81 -16.30 -1.50
N ARG A 187 -23.86 -15.43 -1.85
CA ARG A 187 -24.14 -14.14 -2.51
C ARG A 187 -23.52 -14.01 -3.90
N GLY A 188 -22.75 -15.00 -4.37
CA GLY A 188 -22.04 -14.96 -5.65
C GLY A 188 -21.01 -13.83 -5.79
N THR A 189 -20.67 -13.15 -4.70
CA THR A 189 -19.79 -11.97 -4.71
C THR A 189 -18.48 -12.31 -4.03
N LEU A 190 -17.39 -12.25 -4.78
CA LEU A 190 -16.04 -12.31 -4.23
C LEU A 190 -15.76 -11.02 -3.47
N ILE A 191 -15.00 -11.14 -2.37
CA ILE A 191 -14.48 -9.96 -1.69
C ILE A 191 -13.37 -9.42 -2.58
N SER A 192 -13.68 -8.37 -3.36
CA SER A 192 -12.67 -7.65 -4.11
C SER A 192 -11.52 -7.27 -3.17
N GLU A 193 -10.28 -7.58 -3.56
CA GLU A 193 -9.08 -7.19 -2.83
C GLU A 193 -8.87 -5.67 -2.83
N LYS A 194 -9.52 -4.95 -3.74
CA LYS A 194 -9.52 -3.48 -3.70
C LYS A 194 -10.08 -3.03 -2.35
N ILE A 195 -9.24 -2.30 -1.61
CA ILE A 195 -9.63 -1.75 -0.32
C ILE A 195 -10.65 -0.64 -0.57
N GLY A 196 -11.93 -1.00 -0.52
CA GLY A 196 -13.02 -0.04 -0.63
C GLY A 196 -13.03 0.95 0.54
N GLY A 197 -13.67 2.10 0.36
CA GLY A 197 -13.75 3.15 1.39
C GLY A 197 -14.27 2.63 2.74
N ALA A 198 -15.28 1.75 2.74
CA ALA A 198 -15.80 1.16 3.97
C ALA A 198 -14.78 0.30 4.73
N LYS A 199 -13.95 -0.49 4.01
CA LYS A 199 -12.88 -1.27 4.64
C LYS A 199 -11.80 -0.36 5.23
N LEU A 200 -11.46 0.74 4.55
CA LEU A 200 -10.51 1.73 5.06
C LEU A 200 -11.05 2.42 6.32
N VAL A 201 -12.32 2.84 6.33
CA VAL A 201 -12.94 3.47 7.50
C VAL A 201 -12.97 2.50 8.68
N ALA A 202 -13.35 1.24 8.46
CA ALA A 202 -13.32 0.22 9.51
C ALA A 202 -11.90 -0.04 10.03
N ALA A 203 -10.90 -0.12 9.15
CA ALA A 203 -9.51 -0.29 9.56
C ALA A 203 -9.00 0.92 10.35
N ALA A 204 -9.33 2.15 9.92
CA ALA A 204 -8.98 3.37 10.64
C ALA A 204 -9.62 3.42 12.04
N ALA A 205 -10.90 3.06 12.16
CA ALA A 205 -11.58 2.98 13.45
C ALA A 205 -10.93 1.95 14.39
N LEU A 206 -10.54 0.77 13.86
CA LEU A 206 -9.83 -0.25 14.64
C LEU A 206 -8.41 0.19 15.03
N LEU A 207 -7.71 0.95 14.19
CA LEU A 207 -6.40 1.52 14.54
C LEU A 207 -6.53 2.58 15.64
N LEU A 208 -7.56 3.44 15.59
CA LEU A 208 -7.87 4.36 16.67
C LEU A 208 -8.18 3.61 17.97
N ALA A 209 -8.95 2.52 17.90
CA ALA A 209 -9.20 1.67 19.06
C ALA A 209 -7.92 0.98 19.59
N ALA A 210 -7.00 0.61 18.72
CA ALA A 210 -5.73 0.00 19.11
C ALA A 210 -4.84 0.99 19.88
N TYR A 211 -4.64 2.21 19.37
CA TYR A 211 -3.61 3.12 19.88
C TYR A 211 -4.13 4.27 20.73
N VAL A 212 -5.34 4.78 20.47
CA VAL A 212 -5.87 5.98 21.13
C VAL A 212 -6.69 5.64 22.38
N VAL A 213 -7.51 4.58 22.31
CA VAL A 213 -8.37 4.19 23.44
C VAL A 213 -7.57 3.86 24.72
N PRO A 214 -6.41 3.16 24.66
CA PRO A 214 -5.61 2.92 25.86
C PRO A 214 -5.15 4.17 26.60
N LEU A 215 -5.01 5.31 25.90
CA LEU A 215 -4.60 6.57 26.51
C LEU A 215 -5.68 7.17 27.44
N PHE A 216 -6.94 6.75 27.30
CA PHE A 216 -8.08 7.29 28.06
C PHE A 216 -8.78 6.24 28.93
N ALA A 217 -8.91 5.01 28.43
CA ALA A 217 -9.70 3.95 29.07
C ALA A 217 -8.84 2.77 29.57
N GLY A 218 -7.52 2.83 29.38
CA GLY A 218 -6.61 1.72 29.67
C GLY A 218 -6.70 0.58 28.66
N PHE A 219 -5.88 -0.45 28.88
CA PHE A 219 -5.80 -1.61 27.99
C PHE A 219 -6.95 -2.60 28.20
N LEU A 220 -7.24 -3.36 27.16
CA LEU A 220 -8.19 -4.47 27.22
C LEU A 220 -7.79 -5.48 28.32
N PRO A 221 -8.72 -5.83 29.24
CA PRO A 221 -8.43 -6.83 30.26
C PRO A 221 -8.04 -8.18 29.65
N LEU A 222 -7.00 -8.81 30.19
CA LEU A 222 -6.49 -10.10 29.71
C LEU A 222 -7.57 -11.21 29.58
N PRO A 223 -8.58 -11.33 30.47
CA PRO A 223 -9.66 -12.30 30.29
C PRO A 223 -10.41 -12.16 28.96
N VAL A 224 -10.57 -10.94 28.46
CA VAL A 224 -11.25 -10.68 27.18
C VAL A 224 -10.42 -11.24 26.01
N PHE A 225 -9.09 -11.13 26.08
CA PHE A 225 -8.21 -11.77 25.09
C PHE A 225 -8.40 -13.29 25.05
N PHE A 226 -8.46 -13.96 26.21
CA PHE A 226 -8.66 -15.41 26.27
C PHE A 226 -10.03 -15.84 25.72
N VAL A 227 -11.09 -15.08 26.00
CA VAL A 227 -12.43 -15.33 25.42
C VAL A 227 -12.39 -15.20 23.90
N LEU A 228 -11.77 -14.15 23.37
CA LEU A 228 -11.62 -13.96 21.93
C LEU A 228 -10.76 -15.05 21.29
N LEU A 229 -9.68 -15.48 21.94
CA LEU A 229 -8.85 -16.58 21.49
C LEU A 229 -9.66 -17.88 21.38
N ALA A 230 -10.41 -18.24 22.42
CA ALA A 230 -11.26 -19.42 22.41
C ALA A 230 -12.30 -19.36 21.27
N LEU A 231 -12.95 -18.20 21.09
CA LEU A 231 -13.90 -17.97 20.01
C LEU A 231 -13.27 -18.15 18.63
N PHE A 232 -12.08 -17.57 18.39
CA PHE A 232 -11.39 -17.70 17.10
C PHE A 232 -10.88 -19.11 16.85
N LEU A 233 -10.44 -19.84 17.88
CA LEU A 233 -10.05 -21.25 17.74
C LEU A 233 -11.25 -22.12 17.30
N VAL A 234 -12.42 -21.96 17.93
CA VAL A 234 -13.64 -22.67 17.55
C VAL A 234 -14.07 -22.29 16.13
N CYS A 235 -14.18 -20.99 15.83
CA CYS A 235 -14.57 -20.54 14.50
C CYS A 235 -13.54 -20.97 13.43
N GLY A 236 -12.25 -20.97 13.78
CA GLY A 236 -11.13 -21.28 12.90
C GLY A 236 -11.07 -22.75 12.53
N THR A 237 -11.31 -23.64 13.48
CA THR A 237 -11.42 -25.09 13.24
C THR A 237 -12.62 -25.41 12.36
N VAL A 238 -13.80 -24.84 12.63
CA VAL A 238 -14.99 -24.97 11.77
C VAL A 238 -14.70 -24.47 10.35
N SER A 239 -14.01 -23.34 10.23
CA SER A 239 -13.63 -22.76 8.94
C SER A 239 -12.60 -23.60 8.19
N ALA A 240 -11.64 -24.22 8.89
CA ALA A 240 -10.68 -25.14 8.31
C ALA A 240 -11.37 -26.38 7.71
N VAL A 241 -12.30 -26.99 8.46
CA VAL A 241 -13.12 -28.11 7.95
C VAL A 241 -13.93 -27.69 6.71
N TYR A 242 -14.51 -26.49 6.73
CA TYR A 242 -15.25 -25.96 5.59
C TYR A 242 -14.35 -25.74 4.36
N LEU A 243 -13.14 -25.19 4.56
CA LEU A 243 -12.14 -24.95 3.51
C LEU A 243 -11.69 -26.28 2.87
N LEU A 244 -11.48 -27.32 3.70
CA LEU A 244 -11.14 -28.65 3.21
C LEU A 244 -12.24 -29.31 2.39
N ARG A 245 -13.53 -29.03 2.68
CA ARG A 245 -14.69 -29.63 2.00
C ARG A 245 -15.22 -28.79 0.82
N PHE A 246 -14.66 -27.61 0.57
CA PHE A 246 -15.16 -26.72 -0.47
C PHE A 246 -14.69 -27.18 -1.86
N ASP A 247 -15.62 -27.37 -2.79
CA ASP A 247 -15.31 -27.94 -4.12
C ASP A 247 -15.27 -26.91 -5.26
N SER A 248 -15.84 -25.72 -5.07
CA SER A 248 -15.99 -24.73 -6.14
C SER A 248 -14.82 -23.75 -6.28
N TYR A 249 -13.61 -24.13 -5.87
CA TYR A 249 -12.43 -23.25 -5.92
C TYR A 249 -12.13 -22.74 -7.33
N ARG A 250 -12.20 -23.62 -8.34
CA ARG A 250 -11.90 -23.25 -9.72
C ARG A 250 -12.82 -22.14 -10.25
N LYS A 251 -14.11 -22.19 -9.89
CA LYS A 251 -15.11 -21.18 -10.28
C LYS A 251 -14.81 -19.84 -9.61
N ALA A 252 -14.56 -19.86 -8.30
CA ALA A 252 -14.20 -18.66 -7.54
C ALA A 252 -12.93 -17.98 -8.10
N TYR A 253 -11.89 -18.77 -8.44
CA TYR A 253 -10.68 -18.21 -9.07
C TYR A 253 -10.95 -17.65 -10.48
N LYS A 254 -11.84 -18.25 -11.26
CA LYS A 254 -12.16 -17.78 -12.62
C LYS A 254 -12.77 -16.39 -12.58
N GLU A 255 -13.72 -16.15 -11.68
CA GLU A 255 -14.33 -14.84 -11.45
C GLU A 255 -13.29 -13.82 -10.98
N GLN A 256 -12.42 -14.19 -10.04
CA GLN A 256 -11.37 -13.29 -9.53
C GLN A 256 -10.37 -12.84 -10.60
N PHE A 257 -9.97 -13.75 -11.51
CA PHE A 257 -9.08 -13.39 -12.62
C PHE A 257 -9.79 -12.59 -13.72
N ALA A 258 -11.10 -12.78 -13.91
CA ALA A 258 -11.88 -11.94 -14.83
C ALA A 258 -11.92 -10.47 -14.38
N GLU A 259 -11.93 -10.20 -13.08
CA GLU A 259 -11.83 -8.83 -12.53
C GLU A 259 -10.42 -8.22 -12.65
N ASN A 260 -9.39 -9.03 -12.93
CA ASN A 260 -7.99 -8.59 -13.02
C ASN A 260 -7.33 -8.99 -14.35
N PRO A 261 -7.82 -8.48 -15.50
CA PRO A 261 -7.37 -8.90 -16.82
C PRO A 261 -5.89 -8.60 -17.10
N ALA A 262 -5.30 -7.64 -16.39
CA ALA A 262 -3.86 -7.32 -16.49
C ALA A 262 -2.93 -8.51 -16.15
N LEU A 263 -3.41 -9.48 -15.38
CA LEU A 263 -2.65 -10.67 -15.01
C LEU A 263 -2.63 -11.76 -16.09
N LEU A 264 -3.60 -11.74 -17.01
CA LEU A 264 -3.76 -12.73 -18.07
C LEU A 264 -2.74 -12.54 -19.21
N GLY A 265 -1.94 -11.47 -19.20
CA GLY A 265 -0.91 -11.19 -20.21
C GLY A 265 -1.44 -10.96 -21.63
N GLN A 266 -2.76 -11.08 -21.84
CA GLN A 266 -3.43 -11.01 -23.14
C GLN A 266 -4.11 -9.67 -23.41
N VAL A 267 -3.96 -8.67 -22.53
CA VAL A 267 -4.64 -7.38 -22.72
C VAL A 267 -3.63 -6.26 -22.83
N ASN A 268 -3.75 -5.49 -23.92
CA ASN A 268 -3.10 -4.20 -24.09
C ASN A 268 -3.41 -3.35 -22.86
N THR A 269 -2.47 -3.24 -21.93
CA THR A 269 -2.61 -2.41 -20.73
C THR A 269 -3.00 -0.99 -21.11
N ALA A 270 -2.50 -0.49 -22.24
CA ALA A 270 -2.87 0.77 -22.89
C ALA A 270 -4.38 0.88 -23.22
N ALA A 271 -5.02 -0.20 -23.68
CA ALA A 271 -6.45 -0.19 -24.01
C ALA A 271 -7.32 -0.16 -22.74
N ILE A 272 -6.94 -0.89 -21.68
CA ILE A 272 -7.64 -0.84 -20.39
C ILE A 272 -7.48 0.54 -19.74
N THR A 273 -6.28 1.15 -19.75
CA THR A 273 -6.13 2.53 -19.27
C THR A 273 -7.01 3.46 -20.07
N GLN A 274 -7.04 3.33 -21.40
CA GLN A 274 -7.86 4.16 -22.28
C GLN A 274 -9.37 4.03 -21.97
N GLU A 275 -9.89 2.82 -21.73
CA GLU A 275 -11.28 2.61 -21.30
C GLU A 275 -11.56 3.22 -19.92
N THR A 276 -10.63 3.05 -18.97
CA THR A 276 -10.74 3.64 -17.62
C THR A 276 -10.71 5.19 -17.65
N TYR A 277 -10.05 5.79 -18.64
CA TYR A 277 -10.07 7.22 -18.88
C TYR A 277 -11.37 7.67 -19.58
N ARG A 278 -11.92 6.86 -20.49
CA ARG A 278 -13.20 7.12 -21.18
C ARG A 278 -14.39 7.17 -20.21
N GLU A 279 -14.44 6.30 -19.20
CA GLU A 279 -15.49 6.32 -18.17
C GLU A 279 -15.52 7.61 -17.32
N LYS A 280 -14.44 8.41 -17.34
CA LYS A 280 -14.28 9.62 -16.51
C LYS A 280 -14.45 10.92 -17.29
N LEU A 281 -14.95 10.84 -18.52
CA LEU A 281 -15.19 12.00 -19.38
C LEU A 281 -16.39 12.80 -18.89
N GLU A 282 -16.25 14.12 -18.84
CA GLU A 282 -17.36 15.05 -18.64
C GLU A 282 -17.64 15.81 -19.95
N LEU A 283 -18.91 15.84 -20.36
CA LEU A 283 -19.39 16.71 -21.42
C LEU A 283 -19.78 18.04 -20.78
N ASP A 284 -18.80 18.94 -20.66
CA ASP A 284 -19.05 20.33 -20.24
C ASP A 284 -18.82 21.26 -21.44
N VAL A 285 -19.92 21.71 -22.05
CA VAL A 285 -19.95 22.53 -23.27
C VAL A 285 -20.04 24.02 -22.90
N GLY A 286 -19.22 24.47 -21.96
CA GLY A 286 -19.13 25.89 -21.65
C GLY A 286 -18.41 26.67 -22.76
N GLU A 287 -18.83 27.90 -23.03
CA GLU A 287 -18.09 28.82 -23.90
C GLU A 287 -16.70 29.13 -23.29
N SER A 288 -15.72 29.44 -24.14
CA SER A 288 -14.37 29.81 -23.72
C SER A 288 -13.84 30.94 -24.59
N ASN A 289 -13.29 31.95 -23.93
CA ASN A 289 -12.73 33.14 -24.57
C ASN A 289 -11.25 32.98 -24.99
N LYS A 290 -10.65 31.80 -24.78
CA LYS A 290 -9.26 31.54 -25.18
C LYS A 290 -9.16 31.12 -26.65
N THR A 291 -8.01 31.37 -27.26
CA THR A 291 -7.70 30.98 -28.64
C THR A 291 -6.45 30.10 -28.73
N GLY A 292 -6.30 29.35 -29.84
CA GLY A 292 -5.10 28.55 -30.15
C GLY A 292 -4.75 27.46 -29.12
N CYS A 293 -3.47 27.33 -28.78
CA CYS A 293 -2.96 26.30 -27.86
C CYS A 293 -3.55 26.39 -26.45
N ALA A 294 -3.86 27.60 -25.97
CA ALA A 294 -4.47 27.82 -24.66
C ALA A 294 -5.91 27.31 -24.61
N TYR A 295 -6.67 27.50 -25.69
CA TYR A 295 -8.02 26.94 -25.86
C TYR A 295 -7.99 25.42 -25.90
N PHE A 296 -7.08 24.86 -26.69
CA PHE A 296 -6.92 23.42 -26.82
C PHE A 296 -6.63 22.75 -25.48
N HIS A 297 -5.70 23.30 -24.70
CA HIS A 297 -5.39 22.78 -23.37
C HIS A 297 -6.55 22.97 -22.39
N GLU A 298 -7.28 24.08 -22.45
CA GLU A 298 -8.46 24.28 -21.62
C GLU A 298 -9.55 23.24 -21.89
N LEU A 299 -9.80 22.90 -23.15
CA LEU A 299 -10.77 21.89 -23.52
C LEU A 299 -10.41 20.51 -22.94
N PHE A 300 -9.12 20.17 -22.94
CA PHE A 300 -8.61 18.97 -22.26
C PHE A 300 -8.87 19.04 -20.74
N VAL A 301 -8.55 20.17 -20.10
CA VAL A 301 -8.72 20.33 -18.65
C VAL A 301 -10.18 20.25 -18.23
N ARG A 302 -11.11 20.87 -18.99
CA ARG A 302 -12.55 20.79 -18.73
C ARG A 302 -13.04 19.34 -18.85
N ARG A 303 -12.71 18.66 -19.95
CA ARG A 303 -13.09 17.25 -20.21
C ARG A 303 -12.59 16.28 -19.14
N HIS A 304 -11.41 16.50 -18.57
CA HIS A 304 -10.77 15.60 -17.61
C HIS A 304 -10.66 16.18 -16.19
N ARG A 305 -11.44 17.21 -15.85
CA ARG A 305 -11.31 17.95 -14.58
C ARG A 305 -11.38 17.05 -13.35
N LYS A 306 -12.32 16.10 -13.31
CA LYS A 306 -12.44 15.12 -12.22
C LYS A 306 -11.19 14.26 -12.09
N LEU A 307 -10.62 13.80 -13.20
CA LEU A 307 -9.39 12.99 -13.18
C LEU A 307 -8.22 13.79 -12.58
N LEU A 308 -8.05 15.04 -13.02
CA LEU A 308 -6.95 15.90 -12.63
C LEU A 308 -7.06 16.38 -11.17
N THR A 309 -8.26 16.71 -10.71
CA THR A 309 -8.46 17.37 -9.40
C THR A 309 -8.89 16.45 -8.27
N ARG A 310 -9.53 15.30 -8.54
CA ARG A 310 -10.08 14.44 -7.46
C ARG A 310 -9.01 13.90 -6.52
N SER A 311 -7.87 13.47 -7.07
CA SER A 311 -6.75 12.98 -6.26
C SER A 311 -6.11 14.11 -5.47
N ALA A 312 -5.89 15.28 -6.08
CA ALA A 312 -5.36 16.46 -5.40
C ALA A 312 -6.27 16.87 -4.23
N LYS A 313 -7.59 17.00 -4.44
CA LYS A 313 -8.57 17.32 -3.39
C LYS A 313 -8.57 16.32 -2.23
N ARG A 314 -8.44 15.02 -2.53
CA ARG A 314 -8.35 13.98 -1.48
C ARG A 314 -7.10 14.14 -0.65
N ILE A 315 -5.95 14.39 -1.29
CA ILE A 315 -4.69 14.63 -0.59
C ILE A 315 -4.79 15.91 0.25
N THR A 316 -5.33 17.00 -0.32
CA THR A 316 -5.57 18.26 0.41
C THR A 316 -6.44 18.05 1.66
N ALA A 317 -7.54 17.29 1.54
CA ALA A 317 -8.39 16.98 2.68
C ALA A 317 -7.65 16.14 3.73
N PHE A 318 -6.90 15.13 3.29
CA PHE A 318 -6.10 14.28 4.18
C PHE A 318 -5.01 15.07 4.91
N THR A 319 -4.27 15.93 4.22
CA THR A 319 -3.24 16.78 4.83
C THR A 319 -3.86 17.82 5.77
N ALA A 320 -5.05 18.34 5.47
CA ALA A 320 -5.78 19.23 6.36
C ALA A 320 -6.20 18.52 7.66
N ILE A 321 -6.73 17.29 7.56
CA ILE A 321 -7.09 16.49 8.72
C ILE A 321 -5.87 16.18 9.58
N ILE A 322 -4.74 15.78 8.98
CA ILE A 322 -3.49 15.53 9.71
C ILE A 322 -3.03 16.79 10.43
N ALA A 323 -2.99 17.94 9.74
CA ALA A 323 -2.60 19.20 10.34
C ALA A 323 -3.51 19.57 11.53
N ALA A 324 -4.84 19.41 11.38
CA ALA A 324 -5.79 19.66 12.46
C ALA A 324 -5.58 18.72 13.66
N VAL A 325 -5.40 17.42 13.42
CA VAL A 325 -5.12 16.43 14.48
C VAL A 325 -3.83 16.76 15.22
N LEU A 326 -2.77 17.13 14.50
CA LEU A 326 -1.51 17.55 15.12
C LEU A 326 -1.68 18.82 15.96
N CYS A 327 -2.43 19.81 15.48
CA CYS A 327 -2.71 21.04 16.25
C CYS A 327 -3.47 20.71 17.54
N ILE A 328 -4.51 19.87 17.45
CA ILE A 328 -5.29 19.44 18.61
C ILE A 328 -4.43 18.65 19.59
N ALA A 329 -3.56 17.76 19.10
CA ALA A 329 -2.66 16.97 19.94
C ALA A 329 -1.70 17.87 20.74
N VAL A 330 -1.12 18.91 20.10
CA VAL A 330 -0.27 19.90 20.78
C VAL A 330 -1.03 20.64 21.88
N LEU A 331 -2.31 20.99 21.63
CA LEU A 331 -3.14 21.69 22.60
C LEU A 331 -3.55 20.79 23.80
N LEU A 332 -3.73 19.49 23.58
CA LEU A 332 -4.15 18.55 24.63
C LEU A 332 -2.97 17.98 25.44
N LEU A 333 -1.78 17.88 24.84
CA LEU A 333 -0.58 17.31 25.44
C LEU A 333 0.57 18.33 25.44
N PRO A 334 0.50 19.36 26.31
CA PRO A 334 1.50 20.44 26.34
C PRO A 334 2.91 19.95 26.71
N THR A 335 3.03 18.81 27.39
CA THR A 335 4.31 18.19 27.74
C THR A 335 5.11 17.76 26.50
N GLU A 336 4.42 17.30 25.45
CA GLU A 336 5.02 16.82 24.19
C GLU A 336 5.20 17.91 23.13
N ALA A 337 4.67 19.11 23.38
CA ALA A 337 4.76 20.24 22.46
C ALA A 337 6.23 20.59 22.14
N SER A 338 7.11 20.50 23.14
CA SER A 338 8.55 20.77 22.97
C SER A 338 9.25 19.78 22.03
N ALA A 339 8.85 18.51 22.04
CA ALA A 339 9.38 17.49 21.14
C ALA A 339 8.93 17.73 19.69
N ILE A 340 7.66 18.10 19.50
CA ILE A 340 7.10 18.46 18.18
C ILE A 340 7.82 19.70 17.61
N ASN A 341 8.08 20.69 18.45
CA ASN A 341 8.79 21.91 18.06
C ASN A 341 10.20 21.61 17.54
N ARG A 342 10.99 20.81 18.29
CA ARG A 342 12.33 20.36 17.86
C ARG A 342 12.30 19.58 16.55
N LEU A 343 11.26 18.77 16.33
CA LEU A 343 11.08 18.03 15.09
C LEU A 343 10.75 18.97 13.92
N LEU A 344 9.89 19.98 14.12
CA LEU A 344 9.57 20.99 13.10
C LEU A 344 10.82 21.77 12.68
N ASP A 345 11.68 22.12 13.64
CA ASP A 345 12.93 22.84 13.40
C ASP A 345 13.91 22.10 12.46
N THR A 346 13.86 20.76 12.44
CA THR A 346 14.73 19.92 11.60
C THR A 346 14.00 19.29 10.41
N SER A 347 12.70 19.58 10.25
CA SER A 347 11.83 18.86 9.31
C SER A 347 11.93 19.31 7.84
N LEU A 348 12.49 20.48 7.54
CA LEU A 348 12.45 21.07 6.19
C LEU A 348 13.02 20.15 5.09
N PRO A 349 14.16 19.44 5.28
CA PRO A 349 14.65 18.47 4.30
C PRO A 349 13.69 17.30 4.06
N MET A 350 12.95 16.86 5.09
CA MET A 350 11.98 15.77 4.96
C MET A 350 10.82 16.16 4.03
N PHE A 351 10.43 17.43 4.02
CA PHE A 351 9.39 17.94 3.13
C PHE A 351 9.75 17.85 1.66
N LEU A 352 11.04 17.79 1.29
CA LEU A 352 11.41 17.59 -0.11
C LEU A 352 10.92 16.23 -0.63
N ILE A 353 11.11 15.17 0.15
CA ILE A 353 10.63 13.82 -0.18
C ILE A 353 9.10 13.78 -0.14
N LEU A 354 8.49 14.39 0.88
CA LEU A 354 7.04 14.45 1.01
C LEU A 354 6.39 15.16 -0.18
N MET A 355 6.94 16.31 -0.60
CA MET A 355 6.44 17.10 -1.72
C MET A 355 6.62 16.38 -3.05
N TYR A 356 7.69 15.61 -3.23
CA TYR A 356 7.86 14.73 -4.38
C TYR A 356 6.74 13.68 -4.45
N TRP A 357 6.41 13.02 -3.34
CA TRP A 357 5.32 12.04 -3.29
C TRP A 357 3.94 12.64 -3.44
N ILE A 358 3.72 13.87 -2.94
CA ILE A 358 2.44 14.58 -3.06
C ILE A 358 2.23 15.11 -4.48
N ASN A 359 3.29 15.39 -5.24
CA ASN A 359 3.20 15.91 -6.59
C ASN A 359 2.34 15.02 -7.52
N ARG A 360 1.47 15.64 -8.32
CA ARG A 360 0.55 14.97 -9.26
C ARG A 360 1.03 14.97 -10.72
N GLY A 361 2.25 15.46 -10.97
CA GLY A 361 2.84 15.60 -12.31
C GLY A 361 2.79 14.33 -13.12
N ARG A 362 3.26 13.21 -12.56
CA ARG A 362 3.30 11.91 -13.25
C ARG A 362 1.93 11.44 -13.76
N GLY A 363 0.89 11.52 -12.91
CA GLY A 363 -0.45 11.11 -13.31
C GLY A 363 -1.07 12.05 -14.35
N LEU A 364 -0.72 13.34 -14.31
CA LEU A 364 -1.17 14.34 -15.27
C LEU A 364 -0.49 14.18 -16.63
N THR A 365 0.82 13.92 -16.66
CA THR A 365 1.58 13.69 -17.91
C THR A 365 1.19 12.37 -18.57
N GLU A 366 0.96 11.30 -17.79
CA GLU A 366 0.38 10.05 -18.31
C GLU A 366 -0.99 10.29 -18.95
N ALA A 367 -1.87 11.06 -18.28
CA ALA A 367 -3.19 11.39 -18.82
C ALA A 367 -3.12 12.24 -20.09
N LEU A 368 -2.20 13.21 -20.17
CA LEU A 368 -1.95 14.02 -21.36
C LEU A 368 -1.49 13.15 -22.52
N PHE A 369 -0.56 12.22 -22.28
CA PHE A 369 -0.02 11.35 -23.32
C PHE A 369 -1.11 10.48 -23.95
N PHE A 370 -1.83 9.70 -23.13
CA PHE A 370 -2.78 8.71 -23.63
C PHE A 370 -4.03 9.32 -24.26
N ASN A 371 -4.47 10.50 -23.80
CA ASN A 371 -5.74 11.08 -24.24
C ASN A 371 -5.60 12.22 -25.24
N CYS A 372 -4.39 12.77 -25.42
CA CYS A 372 -4.15 13.93 -26.26
C CYS A 372 -2.91 13.77 -27.13
N ASP A 373 -1.73 13.69 -26.52
CA ASP A 373 -0.48 13.89 -27.25
C ASP A 373 -0.16 12.72 -28.19
N HIS A 374 -0.48 11.48 -27.81
CA HIS A 374 -0.27 10.33 -28.67
C HIS A 374 -0.91 10.49 -30.06
N SER A 375 -2.15 10.99 -30.10
CA SER A 375 -2.86 11.25 -31.36
C SER A 375 -2.34 12.50 -32.05
N MET A 376 -2.01 13.55 -31.30
CA MET A 376 -1.60 14.86 -31.84
C MET A 376 -0.20 14.86 -32.43
N LEU A 377 0.69 13.98 -31.94
CA LEU A 377 2.05 13.83 -32.46
C LEU A 377 2.11 13.38 -33.92
N THR A 378 1.01 12.85 -34.49
CA THR A 378 0.91 12.55 -35.93
C THR A 378 0.96 13.81 -36.79
N TYR A 379 0.44 14.93 -36.29
CA TYR A 379 0.37 16.18 -37.04
C TYR A 379 1.66 17.00 -36.96
N ARG A 380 2.12 17.49 -38.11
CA ARG A 380 3.38 18.26 -38.22
C ARG A 380 3.36 19.57 -37.44
N PHE A 381 2.21 20.25 -37.37
CA PHE A 381 2.09 21.51 -36.62
C PHE A 381 2.38 21.30 -35.12
N PHE A 382 1.96 20.16 -34.55
CA PHE A 382 2.12 19.86 -33.13
C PHE A 382 3.59 19.66 -32.73
N ARG A 383 4.44 19.27 -33.70
CA ARG A 383 5.88 19.05 -33.50
C ARG A 383 6.72 20.33 -33.63
N GLN A 384 6.10 21.47 -33.89
CA GLN A 384 6.83 22.74 -34.01
C GLN A 384 7.27 23.26 -32.63
N PRO A 385 8.52 23.73 -32.47
CA PRO A 385 9.04 24.21 -31.19
C PRO A 385 8.17 25.29 -30.52
N LYS A 386 7.64 26.23 -31.32
CA LYS A 386 6.78 27.32 -30.83
C LYS A 386 5.49 26.78 -30.17
N ILE A 387 4.85 25.79 -30.80
CA ILE A 387 3.60 25.20 -30.30
C ILE A 387 3.87 24.34 -29.06
N LEU A 388 4.97 23.58 -29.05
CA LEU A 388 5.39 22.81 -27.88
C LEU A 388 5.63 23.70 -26.65
N LEU A 389 6.31 24.84 -26.83
CA LEU A 389 6.56 25.80 -25.74
C LEU A 389 5.28 26.46 -25.21
N GLN A 390 4.33 26.79 -26.11
CA GLN A 390 3.02 27.33 -25.72
C GLN A 390 2.18 26.31 -24.94
N LEU A 391 2.18 25.05 -25.38
CA LEU A 391 1.52 23.96 -24.67
C LEU A 391 2.18 23.69 -23.32
N PHE A 392 3.51 23.67 -23.28
CA PHE A 392 4.28 23.50 -22.05
C PHE A 392 3.91 24.56 -21.01
N THR A 393 3.88 25.84 -21.40
CA THR A 393 3.52 26.94 -20.49
C THR A 393 2.07 26.85 -20.01
N ALA A 394 1.12 26.49 -20.89
CA ALA A 394 -0.27 26.30 -20.49
C ALA A 394 -0.44 25.13 -19.50
N ARG A 395 0.23 24.00 -19.76
CA ARG A 395 0.21 22.80 -18.92
C ARG A 395 0.89 23.03 -17.59
N LEU A 396 2.01 23.75 -17.58
CA LEU A 396 2.74 24.10 -16.36
C LEU A 396 1.86 24.90 -15.41
N LYS A 397 1.14 25.92 -15.92
CA LYS A 397 0.21 26.71 -15.09
C LYS A 397 -0.84 25.82 -14.43
N THR A 398 -1.48 24.93 -15.19
CA THR A 398 -2.48 24.01 -14.65
C THR A 398 -1.89 23.06 -13.62
N LEU A 399 -0.72 22.48 -13.91
CA LEU A 399 -0.07 21.53 -13.01
C LEU A 399 0.35 22.19 -11.70
N VAL A 400 0.91 23.40 -11.77
CA VAL A 400 1.23 24.22 -10.60
C VAL A 400 -0.01 24.47 -9.76
N VAL A 401 -1.13 24.92 -10.36
CA VAL A 401 -2.38 25.18 -9.62
C VAL A 401 -2.89 23.93 -8.91
N ILE A 402 -2.84 22.76 -9.55
CA ILE A 402 -3.29 21.50 -8.95
C ILE A 402 -2.39 21.10 -7.77
N ASN A 403 -1.07 21.19 -7.93
CA ASN A 403 -0.11 20.83 -6.88
C ASN A 403 -0.06 21.86 -5.75
N LEU A 404 -0.46 23.11 -6.02
CA LEU A 404 -0.52 24.15 -5.00
C LEU A 404 -1.65 23.92 -4.00
N MET A 405 -2.72 23.22 -4.37
CA MET A 405 -3.84 22.93 -3.46
C MET A 405 -3.41 22.21 -2.17
N PRO A 406 -2.76 21.02 -2.21
CA PRO A 406 -2.26 20.39 -0.98
C PRO A 406 -1.06 21.14 -0.38
N ALA A 407 -0.22 21.77 -1.21
CA ALA A 407 0.94 22.52 -0.73
C ALA A 407 0.54 23.73 0.13
N ALA A 408 -0.53 24.43 -0.24
CA ALA A 408 -1.03 25.59 0.51
C ALA A 408 -1.52 25.20 1.91
N VAL A 409 -2.17 24.04 2.05
CA VAL A 409 -2.59 23.52 3.36
C VAL A 409 -1.39 23.20 4.23
N ILE A 410 -0.35 22.58 3.67
CA ILE A 410 0.89 22.30 4.41
C ILE A 410 1.61 23.60 4.77
N ALA A 411 1.72 24.53 3.81
CA ALA A 411 2.35 25.82 4.01
C ALA A 411 1.64 26.65 5.09
N ALA A 412 0.32 26.58 5.22
CA ALA A 412 -0.42 27.23 6.30
C ALA A 412 -0.33 26.44 7.62
N GLY A 413 -0.38 25.11 7.57
CA GLY A 413 -0.40 24.24 8.74
C GLY A 413 0.91 24.22 9.52
N LEU A 414 2.06 24.27 8.85
CA LEU A 414 3.36 24.19 9.53
C LEU A 414 3.69 25.42 10.40
N PRO A 415 3.52 26.67 9.93
CA PRO A 415 3.67 27.86 10.78
C PRO A 415 2.69 27.85 11.96
N LEU A 416 1.45 27.41 11.73
CA LEU A 416 0.46 27.30 12.80
C LEU A 416 0.89 26.28 13.86
N LEU A 417 1.36 25.10 13.43
CA LEU A 417 1.89 24.08 14.35
C LEU A 417 3.10 24.58 15.13
N LEU A 418 4.02 25.28 14.46
CA LEU A 418 5.21 25.85 15.10
C LEU A 418 4.83 26.88 16.17
N LEU A 419 3.84 27.73 15.87
CA LEU A 419 3.30 28.72 16.82
C LEU A 419 2.70 28.03 18.05
N LEU A 420 1.90 26.98 17.84
CA LEU A 420 1.24 26.24 18.92
C LEU A 420 2.23 25.40 19.76
N SER A 421 3.32 24.92 19.16
CA SER A 421 4.29 24.04 19.83
C SER A 421 5.34 24.77 20.68
N GLY A 422 5.21 26.08 20.89
CA GLY A 422 6.15 26.89 21.68
C GLY A 422 6.99 27.88 20.87
N GLY A 423 6.74 28.01 19.57
CA GLY A 423 7.34 29.03 18.71
C GLY A 423 8.82 28.79 18.38
N THR A 424 9.48 29.84 17.89
CA THR A 424 10.89 29.83 17.49
C THR A 424 11.51 31.18 17.81
N ASP A 425 12.76 31.19 18.26
CA ASP A 425 13.53 32.41 18.51
C ASP A 425 13.82 33.20 17.22
N GLN A 426 13.74 32.53 16.06
CA GLN A 426 13.96 33.10 14.73
C GLN A 426 12.64 33.37 14.02
N PRO A 427 12.12 34.62 14.00
CA PRO A 427 10.83 34.93 13.37
C PRO A 427 10.82 34.71 11.86
N VAL A 428 12.00 34.74 11.22
CA VAL A 428 12.19 34.46 9.79
C VAL A 428 11.68 33.07 9.40
N ARG A 429 11.70 32.09 10.31
CA ARG A 429 11.25 30.71 10.02
C ARG A 429 9.76 30.63 9.69
N TYR A 430 8.92 31.49 10.27
CA TYR A 430 7.50 31.57 9.94
C TYR A 430 7.24 31.95 8.48
N ILE A 431 8.21 32.60 7.82
CA ILE A 431 8.14 32.96 6.40
C ILE A 431 8.85 31.93 5.53
N VAL A 432 10.02 31.45 5.95
CA VAL A 432 10.83 30.50 5.18
C VAL A 432 10.14 29.15 5.03
N LEU A 433 9.51 28.64 6.08
CA LEU A 433 8.77 27.38 6.05
C LEU A 433 7.69 27.35 4.95
N PRO A 434 6.67 28.23 4.96
CA PRO A 434 5.61 28.21 3.94
C PRO A 434 6.17 28.46 2.55
N LEU A 435 7.11 29.41 2.41
CA LEU A 435 7.70 29.74 1.12
C LEU A 435 8.45 28.55 0.52
N SER A 436 9.20 27.81 1.34
CA SER A 436 9.93 26.61 0.90
C SER A 436 8.98 25.51 0.40
N ILE A 437 7.86 25.27 1.10
CA ILE A 437 6.84 24.29 0.68
C ILE A 437 6.24 24.66 -0.67
N LEU A 438 5.86 25.93 -0.85
CA LEU A 438 5.30 26.42 -2.10
C LEU A 438 6.34 26.34 -3.23
N ALA A 439 7.58 26.72 -2.97
CA ALA A 439 8.68 26.63 -3.93
C ALA A 439 8.95 25.18 -4.35
N MET A 440 8.98 24.23 -3.40
CA MET A 440 9.12 22.79 -3.70
C MET A 440 7.96 22.27 -4.56
N SER A 441 6.72 22.71 -4.29
CA SER A 441 5.55 22.34 -5.11
C SER A 441 5.71 22.78 -6.57
N VAL A 442 6.14 24.03 -6.78
CA VAL A 442 6.40 24.58 -8.12
C VAL A 442 7.58 23.85 -8.77
N PHE A 443 8.67 23.64 -8.04
CA PHE A 443 9.86 22.95 -8.53
C PHE A 443 9.53 21.55 -9.05
N PHE A 444 8.81 20.73 -8.28
CA PHE A 444 8.42 19.39 -8.74
C PHE A 444 7.43 19.41 -9.91
N SER A 445 6.60 20.45 -10.01
CA SER A 445 5.72 20.66 -11.17
C SER A 445 6.52 20.95 -12.44
N VAL A 446 7.55 21.79 -12.35
CA VAL A 446 8.48 22.06 -13.45
C VAL A 446 9.25 20.80 -13.80
N HIS A 447 9.89 20.16 -12.81
CA HIS A 447 10.72 18.97 -13.00
C HIS A 447 9.96 17.84 -13.73
N THR A 448 8.76 17.50 -13.26
CA THR A 448 7.97 16.42 -13.87
C THR A 448 7.51 16.75 -15.28
N LEU A 449 7.16 18.01 -15.56
CA LEU A 449 6.74 18.41 -16.90
C LEU A 449 7.94 18.52 -17.86
N VAL A 450 9.09 18.97 -17.40
CA VAL A 450 10.33 19.01 -18.21
C VAL A 450 10.73 17.60 -18.62
N LEU A 451 10.74 16.64 -17.68
CA LEU A 451 11.01 15.23 -17.99
C LEU A 451 10.00 14.59 -18.95
N TYR A 452 8.81 15.15 -19.09
CA TYR A 452 7.81 14.66 -20.04
C TYR A 452 8.05 15.16 -21.47
N TYR A 453 8.65 16.34 -21.61
CA TYR A 453 8.93 16.95 -22.92
C TYR A 453 10.32 16.60 -23.47
N LEU A 454 11.27 16.26 -22.59
CA LEU A 454 12.55 15.66 -22.94
C LEU A 454 12.36 14.18 -23.29
#